data_AF-A0A2P7AQS5-F1
#
_entry.id   AF-A0A2P7AQS5-F1
#
_cell.length_a   1.000
_cell.length_b   1.000
_cell.length_c   1.000
_cell.angle_alpha   90.00
_cell.angle_beta   90.00
_cell.angle_gamma   90.00
#
_symmetry.space_group_name_H-M   'P 1'
#
loop_
_entity.id
_entity.type
_entity.pdbx_description
1 polymer ?
#
loop_
_entity_poly.entity_id
_entity_poly.type
_entity_poly.pdbx_seq_one_letter_code
_entity_poly.pdbx_strand_id
1 'polypeptide(L)' 'MSNKTLAGELLPAAGQTQNRLVTVEDLRVKLNSAVEIAFLYGATDWVRLNHPFQYKRLLMRFDDSTSLENRRYYH' A
#
# COMPACT_ATOMS: atom_id res chain seq x y z
N MET A 1 -24.63 47.75 -18.05
CA MET A 1 -25.02 46.61 -17.18
C MET A 1 -24.32 45.36 -17.68
N SER A 2 -23.62 44.69 -16.76
CA SER A 2 -23.09 43.31 -16.72
C SER A 2 -22.30 42.70 -17.90
N ASN A 3 -21.00 42.61 -17.63
CA ASN A 3 -20.05 41.61 -18.13
C ASN A 3 -20.60 40.18 -18.03
N LYS A 4 -20.36 39.35 -19.06
CA LYS A 4 -20.26 37.89 -18.91
C LYS A 4 -19.08 37.36 -19.71
N THR A 5 -17.91 37.50 -19.11
CA THR A 5 -16.73 36.68 -19.40
C THR A 5 -17.06 35.24 -19.00
N LEU A 6 -17.38 34.38 -19.96
CA LEU A 6 -17.43 32.93 -19.77
C LEU A 6 -16.03 32.36 -19.96
N ALA A 7 -15.16 32.62 -18.99
CA ALA A 7 -13.96 31.81 -18.75
C ALA A 7 -14.36 30.77 -17.71
N GLY A 8 -14.86 29.63 -18.20
CA GLY A 8 -15.46 28.58 -17.37
C GLY A 8 -15.11 27.18 -17.87
N GLU A 9 -13.92 26.98 -18.42
CA GLU A 9 -13.32 25.65 -18.55
C GLU A 9 -12.12 25.57 -17.60
N LEU A 10 -12.45 25.33 -16.32
CA LEU A 10 -11.52 24.76 -15.35
C LEU A 10 -11.36 23.27 -15.69
N LEU A 11 -10.50 22.98 -16.67
CA LEU A 11 -9.99 21.64 -16.92
C LEU A 11 -8.72 21.40 -16.08
N PRO A 12 -8.52 20.13 -15.73
CA PRO A 12 -8.54 19.63 -14.36
C PRO A 12 -7.33 20.13 -13.58
N ALA A 13 -7.44 20.09 -12.24
CA ALA A 13 -6.31 20.16 -11.34
C ALA A 13 -5.12 19.41 -11.95
N ALA A 14 -4.17 20.18 -12.51
CA ALA A 14 -2.85 19.70 -12.83
C ALA A 14 -2.33 19.28 -11.47
N GLY A 15 -2.55 18.00 -11.14
CA GLY A 15 -2.18 17.39 -9.88
C GLY A 15 -0.77 17.84 -9.69
N GLN A 16 -0.57 18.66 -8.65
CA GLN A 16 0.73 19.23 -8.36
C GLN A 16 1.66 18.03 -8.33
N THR A 17 2.44 17.85 -9.39
CA THR A 17 3.63 17.03 -9.34
C THR A 17 4.58 17.86 -8.50
N GLN A 18 4.29 17.86 -7.20
CA GLN A 18 5.27 18.14 -6.17
C GLN A 18 6.40 17.21 -6.57
N ASN A 19 7.45 17.80 -7.13
CA ASN A 19 8.74 17.19 -7.37
C ASN A 19 9.34 16.86 -5.99
N ARG A 20 8.64 16.02 -5.24
CA ARG A 20 9.12 15.44 -4.00
C ARG A 20 10.19 14.48 -4.46
N LEU A 21 11.43 14.84 -4.18
CA LEU A 21 12.57 13.98 -4.38
C LEU A 21 12.26 12.64 -3.70
N VAL A 22 12.03 11.62 -4.53
CA VAL A 22 11.75 10.27 -4.05
C VAL A 22 13.07 9.71 -3.53
N THR A 23 13.11 9.38 -2.25
CA THR A 23 14.29 8.77 -1.65
C THR A 23 14.29 7.26 -1.88
N VAL A 24 15.47 6.63 -1.77
CA VAL A 24 15.59 5.17 -1.78
C VAL A 24 14.75 4.55 -0.66
N GLU A 25 14.65 5.22 0.49
CA GLU A 25 13.85 4.74 1.61
C GLU A 25 12.35 4.78 1.29
N ASP A 26 11.86 5.83 0.62
CA ASP A 26 10.46 5.89 0.16
C ASP A 26 10.12 4.71 -0.76
N LEU A 27 11.03 4.36 -1.66
CA LEU A 27 10.86 3.20 -2.56
C LEU A 27 10.88 1.89 -1.81
N ARG A 28 11.77 1.74 -0.82
CA ARG A 28 11.85 0.55 0.04
C ARG A 28 10.56 0.36 0.82
N VAL A 29 10.00 1.43 1.39
CA VAL A 29 8.71 1.39 2.11
C VAL A 29 7.59 0.97 1.16
N LYS A 30 7.50 1.58 -0.03
CA LYS A 30 6.49 1.23 -1.03
C LYS A 30 6.58 -0.23 -1.48
N LEU A 31 7.80 -0.72 -1.72
CA LEU A 31 8.03 -2.13 -2.05
C LEU A 31 7.56 -3.05 -0.93
N ASN A 32 7.88 -2.73 0.33
CA ASN A 32 7.45 -3.53 1.47
C ASN A 32 5.91 -3.59 1.57
N SER A 33 5.21 -2.47 1.38
CA SER A 33 3.74 -2.46 1.33
C SER A 33 3.18 -3.28 0.18
N ALA A 34 3.76 -3.17 -1.03
CA ALA A 34 3.29 -3.92 -2.19
C ALA A 34 3.43 -5.44 -1.98
N VAL A 35 4.54 -5.88 -1.38
CA VAL A 35 4.77 -7.30 -1.06
C VAL A 35 3.78 -7.80 -0.01
N GLU A 36 3.47 -7.00 1.01
CA GLU A 36 2.49 -7.34 2.04
C GLU A 36 1.08 -7.47 1.46
N ILE A 37 0.68 -6.56 0.57
CA ILE A 37 -0.59 -6.65 -0.16
C ILE A 37 -0.62 -7.91 -1.03
N ALA A 38 0.44 -8.20 -1.79
CA ALA A 38 0.49 -9.40 -2.63
C ALA A 38 0.32 -10.68 -1.80
N PHE A 39 0.96 -10.76 -0.63
CA PHE A 39 0.81 -11.88 0.29
C PHE A 39 -0.65 -12.01 0.79
N LEU A 40 -1.25 -10.91 1.24
CA LEU A 40 -2.62 -10.87 1.75
C LEU A 40 -3.68 -11.30 0.72
N TYR A 41 -3.44 -11.01 -0.57
CA TYR A 41 -4.34 -11.37 -1.66
C TYR A 41 -4.00 -12.73 -2.31
N GLY A 42 -3.22 -13.57 -1.63
CA GLY A 42 -3.01 -14.97 -2.02
C GLY A 42 -1.89 -15.19 -3.03
N ALA A 43 -1.11 -14.16 -3.38
CA ALA A 43 0.11 -14.33 -4.19
C ALA A 43 1.30 -14.85 -3.35
N THR A 44 1.02 -15.72 -2.39
CA THR A 44 1.93 -16.22 -1.36
C THR A 44 3.15 -16.91 -1.96
N ASP A 45 2.98 -17.72 -3.01
CA ASP A 45 4.10 -18.39 -3.69
C ASP A 45 5.02 -17.41 -4.43
N TRP A 46 4.44 -16.39 -5.06
CA TRP A 46 5.23 -15.35 -5.71
C TRP A 46 6.07 -14.58 -4.68
N VAL A 47 5.48 -14.23 -3.54
CA VAL A 47 6.19 -13.58 -2.42
C VAL A 47 7.28 -14.49 -1.84
N ARG A 48 7.01 -15.80 -1.68
CA ARG A 48 7.97 -16.79 -1.19
C ARG A 48 9.20 -16.90 -2.08
N LEU A 49 9.02 -16.88 -3.40
CA LEU A 49 10.11 -17.02 -4.38
C LEU A 49 10.94 -15.74 -4.53
N ASN A 50 10.28 -14.56 -4.57
CA ASN A 50 10.94 -13.30 -4.91
C ASN A 50 11.35 -12.47 -3.68
N HIS A 51 10.66 -12.64 -2.56
CA HIS A 51 10.85 -11.86 -1.34
C HIS A 51 10.88 -12.76 -0.08
N PRO A 52 11.81 -13.72 0.00
CA PRO A 52 11.78 -14.78 1.01
C PRO A 52 11.94 -14.27 2.45
N PHE A 53 12.63 -13.14 2.66
CA PHE A 53 12.75 -12.53 4.00
C PHE A 53 11.41 -11.93 4.46
N GLN A 54 10.74 -11.19 3.57
CA GLN A 54 9.42 -10.63 3.83
C GLN A 54 8.39 -11.74 4.02
N TYR A 55 8.44 -12.81 3.22
CA TYR A 55 7.61 -13.99 3.36
C TYR A 55 7.68 -14.58 4.78
N LYS A 56 8.89 -14.84 5.29
CA LYS A 56 9.09 -15.36 6.65
C LYS A 56 8.53 -14.42 7.72
N ARG A 57 8.78 -13.11 7.58
CA ARG A 57 8.28 -12.10 8.51
C ARG A 57 6.74 -12.02 8.51
N LEU A 58 6.13 -12.10 7.34
CA LEU A 58 4.67 -12.06 7.18
C LEU A 58 4.05 -13.32 7.77
N LEU A 59 4.60 -14.50 7.48
CA LEU A 59 4.12 -15.77 8.03
C LEU A 59 4.09 -15.76 9.57
N MET A 60 5.17 -15.32 10.22
CA MET A 60 5.24 -15.20 11.68
C MET A 60 4.18 -14.25 12.26
N ARG A 61 3.92 -13.12 11.58
CA ARG A 61 2.88 -12.16 12.02
C ARG A 61 1.48 -12.77 11.98
N PHE A 62 1.17 -13.57 10.96
CA PHE A 62 -0.13 -14.20 10.84
C PHE A 62 -0.30 -15.42 11.75
N ASP A 63 0.76 -16.19 11.99
CA ASP A 63 0.73 -17.29 12.96
C ASP A 63 0.39 -16.76 14.37
N ASP A 64 0.96 -15.61 14.75
CA ASP A 64 0.67 -14.94 16.02
C ASP A 64 -0.76 -14.36 16.08
N SER A 65 -1.26 -13.76 15.00
CA SER A 65 -2.63 -13.18 14.98
C SER A 65 -3.72 -14.26 15.03
N THR A 66 -3.52 -15.38 14.33
CA THR A 66 -4.47 -16.50 14.32
C THR A 66 -4.58 -17.16 15.70
N SER A 67 -3.47 -17.21 16.44
CA SER A 67 -3.42 -17.70 17.84
C SER A 67 -4.21 -16.79 18.80
N LEU A 68 -4.14 -15.46 18.60
CA LEU A 68 -4.84 -14.49 19.45
C LEU A 68 -6.34 -14.40 19.17
N GLU A 69 -6.77 -14.53 17.92
CA GLU A 69 -8.20 -14.59 17.58
C GLU A 69 -8.84 -15.83 18.19
N ASN A 70 -8.19 -17.00 18.07
CA ASN A 70 -8.70 -18.23 18.66
C ASN A 70 -8.85 -18.15 20.19
N ARG A 71 -7.95 -17.46 20.92
CA ARG A 71 -8.10 -17.28 22.38
C ARG A 71 -9.30 -16.44 22.82
N ARG A 72 -9.81 -15.55 21.96
CA ARG A 72 -10.96 -14.69 22.31
C ARG A 72 -12.32 -15.38 22.18
N TYR A 73 -12.38 -16.52 21.49
CA TYR A 73 -13.63 -17.26 21.29
C TYR A 73 -13.87 -18.39 22.31
N TYR A 74 -12.93 -18.63 23.24
CA TYR A 74 -13.04 -19.68 24.27
C TYR A 74 -13.33 -19.13 25.68
N HIS A 75 -13.83 -17.91 25.82
CA HIS A 75 -14.25 -17.32 27.10
C HIS A 75 -15.72 -16.91 27.09
#